data_AF-A0A5N5XCB1-F1
#
_entry.id   AF-A0A5N5XCB1-F1
#
_cell.length_a   1.000
_cell.length_b   1.000
_cell.length_c   1.000
_cell.angle_alpha   90.00
_cell.angle_beta   90.00
_cell.angle_gamma   90.00
#
_symmetry.space_group_name_H-M   'P 1'
#
loop_
_entity.id
_entity.type
_entity.pdbx_description
1 polymer ?
#
loop_
_entity_poly.entity_id
_entity_poly.type
_entity_poly.pdbx_seq_one_letter_code
_entity_poly.pdbx_strand_id
1 'polypeptide(L)'
;MSRPQTFLDTEDWPLPPARRESTISSSTQSSNSSFVSSSFFPVPPLSPATSSPGRSRQTSCHSMYDEVVRLPLNPAVTISFVRSHKLFKLRYTYIDIRKDATGSLRALELNGAVGQQSPFVHTFNTTKLPVPHLENPKLPNEPSLRISFMDEQTVQAAHTVFTSQLSYTFEDWKDCVQFQELILAAKLVYIAGIAEAKSKGRGEECISQNLRIMRGYNGRQVLLFFANSQRKELKRYVSIPLNCIENVQPPKKAGKPVLLTLLPNFDHLAQMKTLQIYFLDDRDSRSFCQFLADQAK
;
A
#
# COMPACT_ATOMS: atom_id res chain seq x y z
N MET A 1 25.13 -17.91 -21.05
CA MET A 1 24.13 -17.03 -21.67
C MET A 1 23.14 -16.61 -20.59
N SER A 2 23.26 -15.36 -20.15
CA SER A 2 22.58 -14.81 -18.99
C SER A 2 21.22 -14.25 -19.41
N ARG A 3 20.15 -14.74 -18.80
CA ARG A 3 18.76 -14.39 -19.11
C ARG A 3 18.47 -12.97 -18.56
N PRO A 4 17.84 -12.05 -19.32
CA PRO A 4 17.47 -10.75 -18.79
C PRO A 4 16.34 -10.93 -17.77
N GLN A 5 16.50 -10.35 -16.58
CA GLN A 5 15.43 -10.25 -15.59
C GLN A 5 14.30 -9.38 -16.15
N THR A 6 13.10 -9.94 -16.19
CA THR A 6 11.84 -9.25 -16.50
C THR A 6 11.55 -8.18 -15.45
N PHE A 7 11.94 -6.94 -15.75
CA PHE A 7 11.80 -5.73 -14.91
C PHE A 7 10.45 -4.99 -15.07
N LEU A 8 9.43 -5.59 -15.70
CA LEU A 8 8.27 -4.84 -16.22
C LEU A 8 6.95 -4.97 -15.43
N ASP A 9 6.90 -5.67 -14.29
CA ASP A 9 5.60 -6.05 -13.69
C ASP A 9 5.08 -5.07 -12.59
N THR A 10 5.55 -3.81 -12.52
CA THR A 10 5.17 -2.89 -11.40
C THR A 10 5.11 -1.38 -11.70
N GLU A 11 5.20 -0.91 -12.95
CA GLU A 11 5.19 0.55 -13.23
C GLU A 11 3.80 1.22 -13.15
N ASP A 12 2.73 0.45 -13.03
CA ASP A 12 1.36 0.99 -12.93
C ASP A 12 0.71 0.46 -11.65
N TRP A 13 0.88 1.19 -10.52
CA TRP A 13 -0.22 1.64 -9.64
C TRP A 13 0.19 2.08 -8.22
N PRO A 14 -0.39 3.15 -7.65
CA PRO A 14 -0.51 4.50 -8.16
C PRO A 14 0.47 5.38 -7.35
N LEU A 15 1.75 5.38 -7.70
CA LEU A 15 2.68 6.30 -7.04
C LEU A 15 2.77 7.61 -7.83
N PRO A 16 3.00 8.77 -7.18
CA PRO A 16 3.46 9.98 -7.86
C PRO A 16 4.62 9.60 -8.77
N PRO A 17 4.68 10.07 -10.03
CA PRO A 17 5.90 9.90 -10.80
C PRO A 17 7.03 10.47 -9.96
N ALA A 18 8.05 9.65 -9.68
CA ALA A 18 9.28 10.14 -9.07
C ALA A 18 9.69 11.37 -9.87
N ARG A 19 9.90 12.51 -9.20
CA ARG A 19 10.40 13.72 -9.85
C ARG A 19 11.69 13.32 -10.58
N ARG A 20 11.62 13.16 -11.91
CA ARG A 20 12.81 13.13 -12.74
C ARG A 20 13.43 14.51 -12.58
N GLU A 21 14.44 14.61 -11.74
CA GLU A 21 15.41 15.68 -11.83
C GLU A 21 16.16 15.49 -13.14
N SER A 22 15.58 16.02 -14.22
CA SER A 22 16.31 16.29 -15.44
C SER A 22 17.09 17.58 -15.23
N THR A 23 18.34 17.43 -14.78
CA THR A 23 19.35 18.48 -14.89
C THR A 23 19.72 18.61 -16.36
N ILE A 24 18.92 19.34 -17.13
CA ILE A 24 19.33 19.83 -18.45
C ILE A 24 19.30 21.35 -18.36
N SER A 25 20.44 21.89 -17.97
CA SER A 25 20.70 23.33 -18.05
C SER A 25 20.80 23.71 -19.52
N SER A 26 19.82 24.48 -20.00
CA SER A 26 19.94 25.27 -21.23
C SER A 26 19.72 26.74 -20.91
N SER A 27 20.81 27.47 -20.73
CA SER A 27 20.81 28.93 -20.83
C SER A 27 22.08 29.39 -21.52
N THR A 28 21.91 29.77 -22.78
CA THR A 28 22.89 30.49 -23.60
C THR A 28 22.86 31.99 -23.28
N GLN A 29 24.04 32.60 -23.39
CA GLN A 29 24.33 34.04 -23.61
C GLN A 29 24.05 34.99 -22.44
N SER A 30 25.07 35.43 -21.68
CA SER A 30 26.17 36.38 -21.98
C SER A 30 25.81 37.83 -21.63
N SER A 31 26.53 38.39 -20.66
CA SER A 31 27.03 39.78 -20.66
C SER A 31 28.05 39.98 -19.53
N ASN A 32 29.17 40.60 -19.91
CA ASN A 32 30.36 40.88 -19.10
C ASN A 32 30.18 42.09 -18.16
N SER A 33 30.86 42.04 -17.00
CA SER A 33 31.72 43.08 -16.40
C SER A 33 32.01 42.68 -14.93
N SER A 34 33.21 42.18 -14.57
CA SER A 34 34.39 42.90 -14.03
C SER A 34 34.03 43.75 -12.79
N PHE A 35 34.71 43.73 -11.63
CA PHE A 35 36.14 43.62 -11.29
C PHE A 35 36.35 43.40 -9.76
N VAL A 36 37.60 43.03 -9.41
CA VAL A 36 38.39 43.15 -8.16
C VAL A 36 38.22 42.20 -6.94
N SER A 37 39.33 41.49 -6.70
CA SER A 37 39.80 40.75 -5.53
C SER A 37 39.82 41.52 -4.20
N SER A 38 39.67 40.80 -3.08
CA SER A 38 40.78 40.59 -2.12
C SER A 38 40.38 39.66 -0.97
N SER A 39 41.32 38.77 -0.62
CA SER A 39 41.25 37.79 0.46
C SER A 39 41.66 38.41 1.79
N PHE A 40 40.97 38.15 2.91
CA PHE A 40 41.55 38.22 4.25
C PHE A 40 40.88 37.22 5.23
N PHE A 41 41.72 36.68 6.10
CA PHE A 41 41.57 35.53 7.00
C PHE A 41 40.59 35.72 8.21
N PRO A 42 40.25 34.64 8.94
CA PRO A 42 39.13 34.61 9.90
C PRO A 42 39.55 34.93 11.34
N VAL A 43 38.64 35.50 12.14
CA VAL A 43 38.77 35.63 13.60
C VAL A 43 37.44 35.24 14.27
N PRO A 44 37.43 34.38 15.30
CA PRO A 44 36.24 34.03 16.07
C PRO A 44 36.11 34.89 17.35
N PRO A 45 34.89 35.04 17.88
CA PRO A 45 34.71 35.13 19.34
C PRO A 45 33.64 34.12 19.82
N LEU A 46 33.99 33.21 20.74
CA LEU A 46 33.81 33.34 22.21
C LEU A 46 32.33 33.39 22.64
N SER A 47 31.80 32.21 23.02
CA SER A 47 30.69 32.01 23.99
C SER A 47 31.09 32.57 25.39
N PRO A 48 30.19 32.84 26.38
CA PRO A 48 29.00 32.05 26.74
C PRO A 48 27.79 32.79 27.38
N ALA A 49 26.62 32.12 27.44
CA ALA A 49 25.87 31.84 28.70
C ALA A 49 24.39 31.40 28.49
N THR A 50 23.98 30.43 29.32
CA THR A 50 22.63 30.14 29.85
C THR A 50 21.53 29.59 28.92
N SER A 51 21.24 28.29 29.00
CA SER A 51 20.08 27.74 29.76
C SER A 51 19.75 26.26 29.45
N SER A 52 19.50 25.52 30.53
CA SER A 52 18.70 24.29 30.70
C SER A 52 19.18 22.91 30.17
N PRO A 53 19.21 21.88 31.06
CA PRO A 53 19.56 20.50 30.72
C PRO A 53 18.32 19.68 30.29
N GLY A 54 18.50 18.74 29.36
CA GLY A 54 17.54 17.64 29.17
C GLY A 54 16.99 17.42 27.76
N ARG A 55 17.82 17.41 26.73
CA ARG A 55 17.54 16.59 25.53
C ARG A 55 18.62 15.52 25.42
N SER A 56 18.30 14.33 25.89
CA SER A 56 19.05 13.13 25.53
C SER A 56 19.15 13.08 24.00
N ARG A 57 20.38 12.96 23.51
CA ARG A 57 20.71 12.54 22.15
C ARG A 57 19.77 11.42 21.72
N GLN A 58 18.73 11.73 20.96
CA GLN A 58 18.07 10.73 20.13
C GLN A 58 18.98 10.52 18.93
N THR A 59 19.54 9.32 18.90
CA THR A 59 20.42 8.78 17.88
C THR A 59 19.87 9.03 16.47
N SER A 60 20.63 9.86 15.77
CA SER A 60 20.82 9.97 14.33
C SER A 60 20.75 8.64 13.57
N CYS A 61 19.72 8.48 12.73
CA CYS A 61 19.76 7.81 11.40
C CYS A 61 18.42 7.88 10.64
N HIS A 62 17.57 8.88 10.91
CA HIS A 62 16.38 9.09 10.10
C HIS A 62 16.76 9.98 8.92
N SER A 63 16.67 9.40 7.73
CA SER A 63 16.74 10.10 6.45
C SER A 63 15.86 11.36 6.54
N MET A 64 16.44 12.53 6.26
CA MET A 64 15.76 13.84 6.29
C MET A 64 14.57 13.94 5.30
N TYR A 65 14.27 12.85 4.57
CA TYR A 65 13.30 12.77 3.50
C TYR A 65 12.19 11.74 3.74
N ASP A 66 12.15 11.11 4.92
CA ASP A 66 11.11 10.13 5.23
C ASP A 66 9.80 10.85 5.58
N GLU A 67 8.73 10.58 4.82
CA GLU A 67 7.39 11.04 5.13
C GLU A 67 6.82 10.18 6.27
N VAL A 68 6.34 10.83 7.33
CA VAL A 68 5.72 10.16 8.48
C VAL A 68 4.30 10.66 8.64
N VAL A 69 3.34 9.75 8.48
CA VAL A 69 1.92 10.04 8.70
C VAL A 69 1.42 9.24 9.89
N ARG A 70 0.89 9.93 10.89
CA ARG A 70 0.28 9.30 12.07
C ARG A 70 -1.18 8.95 11.79
N LEU A 71 -1.51 7.68 11.97
CA LEU A 71 -2.89 7.18 12.05
C LEU A 71 -3.27 7.04 13.52
N PRO A 72 -4.02 8.00 14.12
CA PRO A 72 -4.64 7.79 15.41
C PRO A 72 -5.74 6.73 15.29
N LEU A 73 -5.83 5.85 16.28
CA LEU A 73 -6.80 4.75 16.29
C LEU A 73 -7.82 4.99 17.39
N ASN A 74 -9.10 4.87 17.06
CA ASN A 74 -10.18 5.06 18.01
C ASN A 74 -11.29 4.02 17.77
N PRO A 75 -11.26 2.87 18.47
CA PRO A 75 -10.39 2.50 19.59
C PRO A 75 -9.07 1.83 19.15
N ALA A 76 -8.26 1.36 20.11
CA ALA A 76 -6.93 0.78 19.86
C ALA A 76 -6.93 -0.44 18.91
N VAL A 77 -5.93 -0.56 18.05
CA VAL A 77 -5.72 -1.74 17.19
C VAL A 77 -5.07 -2.86 18.00
N THR A 78 -5.47 -4.11 17.73
CA THR A 78 -4.81 -5.30 18.26
C THR A 78 -3.88 -5.90 17.22
N ILE A 79 -2.60 -6.02 17.54
CA ILE A 79 -1.60 -6.73 16.74
C ILE A 79 -1.43 -8.13 17.28
N SER A 80 -1.49 -9.12 16.40
CA SER A 80 -1.25 -10.53 16.72
C SER A 80 -0.16 -11.13 15.86
N PHE A 81 0.69 -11.95 16.46
CA PHE A 81 1.77 -12.66 15.79
C PHE A 81 2.18 -13.91 16.56
N VAL A 82 2.77 -14.89 15.87
CA VAL A 82 3.27 -16.12 16.48
C VAL A 82 4.79 -16.07 16.58
N ARG A 83 5.32 -16.38 17.76
CA ARG A 83 6.76 -16.54 17.98
C ARG A 83 7.00 -17.71 18.92
N SER A 84 7.90 -18.61 18.54
CA SER A 84 8.23 -19.81 19.35
C SER A 84 6.97 -20.61 19.74
N HIS A 85 6.06 -20.81 18.78
CA HIS A 85 4.77 -21.50 18.96
C HIS A 85 3.80 -20.84 19.96
N LYS A 86 4.08 -19.62 20.41
CA LYS A 86 3.19 -18.85 21.27
C LYS A 86 2.56 -17.70 20.48
N LEU A 87 1.25 -17.52 20.65
CA LEU A 87 0.50 -16.40 20.09
C LEU A 87 0.64 -15.20 21.04
N PHE A 88 1.10 -14.09 20.51
CA PHE A 88 1.15 -12.81 21.20
C PHE A 88 0.05 -11.90 20.68
N LYS A 89 -0.54 -11.10 21.57
CA LYS A 89 -1.54 -10.08 21.25
C LYS A 89 -1.21 -8.80 22.01
N LEU A 90 -1.03 -7.70 21.29
CA LEU A 90 -0.61 -6.40 21.82
C LEU A 90 -1.58 -5.33 21.31
N ARG A 91 -1.89 -4.31 22.13
CA ARG A 91 -2.80 -3.23 21.75
C ARG A 91 -2.07 -1.90 21.66
N TYR A 92 -2.36 -1.13 20.60
CA TYR A 92 -1.71 0.15 20.30
C TYR A 92 -2.76 1.19 19.91
N THR A 93 -2.52 2.45 20.30
CA THR A 93 -3.48 3.54 20.09
C THR A 93 -3.18 4.39 18.86
N TYR A 94 -2.01 4.22 18.24
CA TYR A 94 -1.70 4.84 16.95
C TYR A 94 -0.61 4.06 16.20
N ILE A 95 -0.56 4.30 14.89
CA ILE A 95 0.48 3.78 13.99
C ILE A 95 1.12 4.96 13.26
N ASP A 96 2.43 5.11 13.38
CA ASP A 96 3.20 6.02 12.53
C ASP A 96 3.63 5.26 11.27
N ILE A 97 3.10 5.68 10.12
CA ILE A 97 3.34 5.08 8.80
C ILE A 97 4.49 5.84 8.15
N ARG A 98 5.62 5.15 7.94
CA ARG A 98 6.84 5.76 7.40
C ARG A 98 7.06 5.34 5.97
N LYS A 99 7.17 6.32 5.08
CA LYS A 99 7.48 6.14 3.66
C LYS A 99 8.79 6.82 3.32
N ASP A 100 9.51 6.26 2.36
CA ASP A 100 10.69 6.93 1.81
C ASP A 100 10.27 8.03 0.81
N ALA A 101 11.26 8.77 0.30
CA ALA A 101 11.05 9.85 -0.67
C ALA A 101 10.39 9.40 -1.99
N THR A 102 10.38 8.08 -2.29
CA THR A 102 9.71 7.51 -3.47
C THR A 102 8.24 7.17 -3.20
N GLY A 103 7.78 7.31 -1.96
CA GLY A 103 6.46 6.92 -1.50
C GLY A 103 6.34 5.44 -1.12
N SER A 104 7.45 4.70 -1.12
CA SER A 104 7.48 3.28 -0.75
C SER A 104 7.41 3.12 0.76
N LEU A 105 6.62 2.14 1.24
CA LEU A 105 6.48 1.87 2.67
C LEU A 105 7.80 1.33 3.23
N ARG A 106 8.38 2.03 4.19
CA ARG A 106 9.61 1.62 4.91
C ARG A 106 9.28 0.91 6.20
N ALA A 107 8.43 1.51 7.02
CA ALA A 107 8.12 0.98 8.34
C ALA A 107 6.74 1.37 8.85
N LEU A 108 6.23 0.57 9.78
CA LEU A 108 5.09 0.89 10.63
C LEU A 108 5.58 0.89 12.08
N GLU A 109 5.45 2.03 12.76
CA GLU A 109 5.83 2.16 14.16
C GLU A 109 4.59 2.22 15.04
N LEU A 110 4.36 1.15 15.79
CA LEU A 110 3.22 1.02 16.70
C LEU A 110 3.57 1.49 18.09
N ASN A 111 2.68 2.32 18.64
CA ASN A 111 2.91 3.03 19.87
C ASN A 111 1.62 3.24 20.68
N GLY A 112 1.77 3.78 21.89
CA GLY A 112 0.67 4.04 22.81
C GLY A 112 0.15 2.81 23.55
N ALA A 113 0.91 1.70 23.53
CA ALA A 113 0.64 0.58 24.41
C ALA A 113 0.98 0.92 25.87
N VAL A 114 0.15 0.47 26.80
CA VAL A 114 0.35 0.70 28.25
C VAL A 114 1.66 0.05 28.70
N GLY A 115 2.54 0.82 29.35
CA GLY A 115 3.81 0.33 29.90
C GLY A 115 4.93 0.15 28.86
N GLN A 116 4.72 0.53 27.60
CA GLN A 116 5.73 0.41 26.56
C GLN A 116 6.68 1.62 26.56
N GLN A 117 8.00 1.37 26.67
CA GLN A 117 9.03 2.42 26.64
C GLN A 117 9.67 2.63 25.26
N SER A 118 9.54 1.66 24.36
CA SER A 118 10.13 1.70 23.01
C SER A 118 9.09 1.26 21.98
N PRO A 119 9.03 1.89 20.78
CA PRO A 119 8.07 1.52 19.74
C PRO A 119 8.21 0.05 19.32
N PHE A 120 7.10 -0.51 18.84
CA PHE A 120 7.11 -1.80 18.17
C PHE A 120 7.15 -1.53 16.67
N VAL A 121 8.29 -1.82 16.05
CA VAL A 121 8.60 -1.36 14.69
C VAL A 121 8.54 -2.52 13.72
N HIS A 122 7.83 -2.36 12.61
CA HIS A 122 7.81 -3.31 11.51
C HIS A 122 8.50 -2.70 10.32
N THR A 123 9.54 -3.36 9.83
CA THR A 123 10.32 -2.89 8.70
C THR A 123 10.00 -3.73 7.47
N PHE A 124 9.78 -3.05 6.35
CA PHE A 124 9.56 -3.63 5.04
C PHE A 124 10.85 -3.53 4.25
N ASN A 125 11.47 -4.66 3.97
CA ASN A 125 12.76 -4.72 3.28
C ASN A 125 12.62 -4.75 1.76
N THR A 126 11.39 -4.81 1.25
CA THR A 126 11.09 -4.92 -0.18
C THR A 126 10.88 -3.54 -0.80
N THR A 127 11.43 -3.32 -1.99
CA THR A 127 11.15 -2.11 -2.79
C THR A 127 9.72 -2.07 -3.34
N LYS A 128 9.03 -3.21 -3.36
CA LYS A 128 7.63 -3.29 -3.78
C LYS A 128 6.70 -2.82 -2.66
N LEU A 129 5.76 -1.96 -3.01
CA LEU A 129 4.71 -1.50 -2.10
C LEU A 129 3.88 -2.70 -1.60
N PRO A 130 3.88 -2.98 -0.29
CA PRO A 130 3.16 -4.13 0.26
C PRO A 130 1.66 -3.86 0.22
N VAL A 131 0.90 -4.78 -0.37
CA VAL A 131 -0.56 -4.67 -0.45
C VAL A 131 -1.18 -5.24 0.83
N PRO A 132 -1.91 -4.43 1.62
CA PRO A 132 -2.60 -4.93 2.80
C PRO A 132 -3.68 -5.96 2.42
N HIS A 133 -3.64 -7.13 3.04
CA HIS A 133 -4.56 -8.24 2.81
C HIS A 133 -5.70 -8.22 3.82
N LEU A 134 -6.93 -8.03 3.35
CA LEU A 134 -8.13 -8.22 4.16
C LEU A 134 -8.43 -9.72 4.22
N GLU A 135 -8.22 -10.31 5.40
CA GLU A 135 -8.23 -11.77 5.57
C GLU A 135 -9.61 -12.39 5.37
N ASN A 136 -10.67 -11.68 5.76
CA ASN A 136 -12.04 -12.15 5.64
C ASN A 136 -12.74 -11.39 4.52
N PRO A 137 -13.54 -12.04 3.65
CA PRO A 137 -14.34 -11.34 2.67
C PRO A 137 -15.35 -10.42 3.37
N LYS A 138 -15.54 -9.21 2.83
CA LYS A 138 -16.55 -8.28 3.32
C LYS A 138 -17.93 -8.91 3.13
N LEU A 139 -18.69 -8.98 4.21
CA LEU A 139 -20.10 -9.37 4.20
C LEU A 139 -20.97 -8.14 4.49
N PRO A 140 -22.27 -8.15 4.14
CA PRO A 140 -23.16 -6.99 4.32
C PRO A 140 -23.27 -6.50 5.76
N ASN A 141 -23.23 -7.42 6.72
CA ASN A 141 -23.43 -7.15 8.14
C ASN A 141 -22.15 -7.29 8.97
N GLU A 142 -21.03 -7.66 8.35
CA GLU A 142 -19.77 -7.94 9.05
C GLU A 142 -18.62 -7.21 8.36
N PRO A 143 -18.02 -6.19 9.01
CA PRO A 143 -16.86 -5.51 8.45
C PRO A 143 -15.63 -6.43 8.46
N SER A 144 -14.82 -6.36 7.41
CA SER A 144 -13.53 -7.05 7.37
C SER A 144 -12.48 -6.20 8.10
N LEU A 145 -12.27 -6.49 9.38
CA LEU A 145 -11.42 -5.66 10.25
C LEU A 145 -10.01 -6.21 10.45
N ARG A 146 -9.67 -7.31 9.78
CA ARG A 146 -8.39 -8.00 9.98
C ARG A 146 -7.52 -7.86 8.74
N ILE A 147 -6.38 -7.22 8.92
CA ILE A 147 -5.39 -6.98 7.86
C ILE A 147 -4.11 -7.74 8.18
N SER A 148 -3.53 -8.40 7.19
CA SER A 148 -2.16 -8.92 7.25
C SER A 148 -1.38 -8.58 5.99
N PHE A 149 -0.09 -8.90 6.00
CA PHE A 149 0.75 -8.87 4.81
C PHE A 149 1.12 -10.28 4.41
N MET A 150 1.28 -10.53 3.11
CA MET A 150 1.56 -11.87 2.61
C MET A 150 2.94 -12.37 3.03
N ASP A 151 3.93 -11.49 2.95
CA ASP A 151 5.30 -11.79 3.32
C ASP A 151 5.48 -11.62 4.83
N GLU A 152 6.57 -12.16 5.37
CA GLU A 152 6.95 -11.87 6.76
C GLU A 152 7.68 -10.52 6.83
N GLN A 153 7.52 -9.81 7.94
CA GLN A 153 8.22 -8.54 8.19
C GLN A 153 9.31 -8.72 9.24
N THR A 154 10.35 -7.89 9.17
CA THR A 154 11.29 -7.74 10.27
C THR A 154 10.63 -6.90 11.36
N VAL A 155 10.51 -7.46 12.55
CA VAL A 155 9.92 -6.84 13.73
C VAL A 155 11.01 -6.51 14.73
N GLN A 156 10.99 -5.29 15.24
CA GLN A 156 11.85 -4.84 16.33
C GLN A 156 11.01 -4.40 17.53
N ALA A 157 11.29 -5.00 18.68
CA ALA A 157 10.69 -4.66 19.96
C ALA A 157 11.81 -4.48 20.99
N ALA A 158 12.03 -3.23 21.44
CA ALA A 158 13.17 -2.87 22.27
C ALA A 158 14.50 -3.35 21.65
N HIS A 159 15.19 -4.28 22.32
CA HIS A 159 16.46 -4.87 21.89
C HIS A 159 16.30 -6.20 21.13
N THR A 160 15.08 -6.63 20.85
CA THR A 160 14.81 -7.91 20.18
C THR A 160 14.38 -7.67 18.75
N VAL A 161 15.05 -8.34 17.80
CA VAL A 161 14.69 -8.36 16.37
C VAL A 161 14.32 -9.78 15.97
N PHE A 162 13.21 -9.95 15.27
CA PHE A 162 12.75 -11.24 14.77
C PHE A 162 11.91 -11.05 13.50
N THR A 163 11.69 -12.13 12.76
CA THR A 163 10.82 -12.13 11.59
C THR A 163 9.49 -12.79 11.96
N SER A 164 8.37 -12.19 11.55
CA SER A 164 7.04 -12.76 11.79
C SER A 164 6.01 -12.18 10.81
N GLN A 165 4.95 -12.94 10.55
CA GLN A 165 3.76 -12.43 9.86
C GLN A 165 2.80 -11.85 10.90
N LEU A 166 2.50 -10.56 10.77
CA LEU A 166 1.62 -9.86 11.70
C LEU A 166 0.23 -9.69 11.14
N SER A 167 -0.73 -9.71 12.05
CA SER A 167 -2.13 -9.46 11.76
C SER A 167 -2.67 -8.36 12.65
N TYR A 168 -3.20 -7.33 12.00
CA TYR A 168 -3.75 -6.10 12.55
C TYR A 168 -5.27 -6.27 12.61
N THR A 169 -5.82 -6.32 13.82
CA THR A 169 -7.26 -6.41 14.06
C THR A 169 -7.75 -5.06 14.54
N PHE A 170 -8.46 -4.37 13.67
CA PHE A 170 -9.11 -3.10 13.94
C PHE A 170 -10.46 -3.35 14.63
N GLU A 171 -10.94 -2.35 15.36
CA GLU A 171 -12.28 -2.38 15.96
C GLU A 171 -13.25 -1.49 15.16
N ASP A 172 -12.75 -0.42 14.52
CA ASP A 172 -13.52 0.43 13.62
C ASP A 172 -13.14 0.19 12.15
N TRP A 173 -14.16 0.12 11.28
CA TRP A 173 -13.98 -0.01 9.84
C TRP A 173 -13.29 1.22 9.24
N LYS A 174 -13.56 2.42 9.77
CA LYS A 174 -12.95 3.65 9.27
C LYS A 174 -11.44 3.61 9.42
N ASP A 175 -10.94 3.18 10.58
CA ASP A 175 -9.50 3.05 10.85
C ASP A 175 -8.87 1.99 9.94
N CYS A 176 -9.57 0.86 9.72
CA CYS A 176 -9.15 -0.19 8.79
C CYS A 176 -9.03 0.34 7.35
N VAL A 177 -9.97 1.19 6.90
CA VAL A 177 -9.91 1.84 5.58
C VAL A 177 -8.76 2.84 5.52
N GLN A 178 -8.66 3.76 6.48
CA GLN A 178 -7.61 4.77 6.51
C GLN A 178 -6.21 4.14 6.50
N PHE A 179 -6.02 3.05 7.24
CA PHE A 179 -4.77 2.29 7.22
C PHE A 179 -4.41 1.79 5.82
N GLN A 180 -5.37 1.20 5.10
CA GLN A 180 -5.16 0.75 3.72
C GLN A 180 -4.87 1.92 2.79
N GLU A 181 -5.62 3.02 2.90
CA GLU A 181 -5.46 4.19 2.05
C GLU A 181 -4.10 4.87 2.23
N LEU A 182 -3.66 5.00 3.49
CA LEU A 182 -2.37 5.59 3.83
C LEU A 182 -1.21 4.75 3.33
N ILE A 183 -1.27 3.40 3.44
CA ILE A 183 -0.25 2.52 2.90
C ILE A 183 -0.22 2.62 1.37
N LEU A 184 -1.37 2.45 0.72
CA LEU A 184 -1.45 2.37 -0.74
C LEU A 184 -1.39 3.73 -1.46
N ALA A 185 -1.41 4.85 -0.71
CA ALA A 185 -1.54 6.20 -1.26
C ALA A 185 -2.72 6.35 -2.23
N ALA A 186 -3.83 5.66 -1.94
CA ALA A 186 -5.00 5.57 -2.80
C ALA A 186 -6.27 5.47 -1.97
N LYS A 187 -7.34 6.13 -2.41
CA LYS A 187 -8.64 6.10 -1.75
C LYS A 187 -9.40 4.82 -2.07
N LEU A 188 -9.96 4.14 -1.08
CA LEU A 188 -10.85 3.00 -1.30
C LEU A 188 -12.24 3.53 -1.70
N VAL A 189 -12.63 3.34 -2.95
CA VAL A 189 -13.90 3.86 -3.49
C VAL A 189 -14.98 2.78 -3.61
N TYR A 190 -14.59 1.52 -3.63
CA TYR A 190 -15.51 0.39 -3.65
C TYR A 190 -14.88 -0.84 -2.99
N ILE A 191 -15.68 -1.61 -2.26
CA ILE A 191 -15.28 -2.92 -1.75
C ILE A 191 -16.48 -3.86 -1.66
N ALA A 192 -16.28 -5.10 -2.09
CA ALA A 192 -17.26 -6.17 -2.00
C ALA A 192 -16.59 -7.52 -1.72
N GLY A 193 -17.35 -8.43 -1.11
CA GLY A 193 -16.96 -9.82 -0.96
C GLY A 193 -17.27 -10.62 -2.23
N ILE A 194 -16.30 -11.36 -2.73
CA ILE A 194 -16.46 -12.25 -3.89
C ILE A 194 -16.34 -13.71 -3.46
N ALA A 195 -17.32 -14.51 -3.87
CA ALA A 195 -17.32 -15.95 -3.66
C ALA A 195 -16.27 -16.60 -4.55
N GLU A 196 -16.21 -16.15 -5.80
CA GLU A 196 -15.30 -16.67 -6.80
C GLU A 196 -15.01 -15.62 -7.87
N ALA A 197 -13.76 -15.56 -8.34
CA ALA A 197 -13.43 -14.89 -9.59
C ALA A 197 -12.56 -15.80 -10.47
N LYS A 198 -12.98 -16.01 -11.71
CA LYS A 198 -12.35 -16.93 -12.67
C LYS A 198 -11.99 -16.20 -13.94
N SER A 199 -10.73 -16.28 -14.34
CA SER A 199 -10.27 -15.75 -15.62
C SER A 199 -10.19 -16.83 -16.69
N LYS A 200 -10.71 -16.53 -17.88
CA LYS A 200 -10.48 -17.37 -19.07
C LYS A 200 -9.14 -16.99 -19.70
N GLY A 201 -8.32 -17.99 -20.00
CA GLY A 201 -7.07 -17.81 -20.75
C GLY A 201 -5.81 -17.92 -19.88
N ARG A 202 -5.75 -17.27 -18.71
CA ARG A 202 -4.63 -17.38 -17.77
C ARG A 202 -4.85 -18.40 -16.65
N GLY A 203 -6.10 -18.65 -16.25
CA GLY A 203 -6.42 -19.57 -15.15
C GLY A 203 -6.14 -18.98 -13.77
N GLU A 204 -6.20 -17.65 -13.63
CA GLU A 204 -6.34 -17.04 -12.31
C GLU A 204 -7.70 -17.43 -11.73
N GLU A 205 -7.67 -17.96 -10.52
CA GLU A 205 -8.84 -18.23 -9.73
C GLU A 205 -8.69 -17.61 -8.34
N CYS A 206 -9.76 -16.98 -7.90
CA CYS A 206 -9.87 -16.41 -6.59
C CYS A 206 -11.12 -17.01 -5.96
N ILE A 207 -11.05 -17.41 -4.70
CA ILE A 207 -12.17 -17.99 -3.96
C ILE A 207 -12.25 -17.30 -2.61
N SER A 208 -13.43 -16.78 -2.28
CA SER A 208 -13.76 -16.16 -0.97
C SER A 208 -12.78 -15.05 -0.57
N GLN A 209 -12.74 -13.96 -1.34
CA GLN A 209 -11.82 -12.83 -1.14
C GLN A 209 -12.53 -11.49 -1.21
N ASN A 210 -11.78 -10.42 -0.96
CA ASN A 210 -12.22 -9.05 -1.18
C ASN A 210 -11.83 -8.57 -2.58
N LEU A 211 -12.80 -7.96 -3.25
CA LEU A 211 -12.60 -7.14 -4.43
C LEU A 211 -12.65 -5.68 -3.97
N ARG A 212 -11.61 -4.91 -4.31
CA ARG A 212 -11.48 -3.49 -3.97
C ARG A 212 -11.32 -2.67 -5.25
N ILE A 213 -11.88 -1.47 -5.27
CA ILE A 213 -11.50 -0.45 -6.26
C ILE A 213 -10.80 0.67 -5.53
N MET A 214 -9.54 0.90 -5.92
CA MET A 214 -8.69 1.95 -5.37
C MET A 214 -8.60 3.09 -6.38
N ARG A 215 -8.71 4.34 -5.90
CA ARG A 215 -8.53 5.56 -6.70
C ARG A 215 -7.23 6.26 -6.28
N GLY A 216 -6.29 6.38 -7.20
CA GLY A 216 -5.06 7.14 -6.98
C GLY A 216 -5.29 8.65 -6.94
N TYR A 217 -4.29 9.41 -6.49
CA TYR A 217 -4.31 10.87 -6.48
C TYR A 217 -4.49 11.48 -7.89
N ASN A 218 -4.05 10.77 -8.93
CA ASN A 218 -4.23 11.15 -10.34
C ASN A 218 -5.65 10.87 -10.87
N GLY A 219 -6.59 10.46 -10.01
CA GLY A 219 -7.96 10.12 -10.36
C GLY A 219 -8.14 8.77 -11.05
N ARG A 220 -7.06 8.10 -11.45
CA ARG A 220 -7.14 6.76 -12.05
C ARG A 220 -7.69 5.77 -11.03
N GLN A 221 -8.47 4.81 -11.50
CA GLN A 221 -9.04 3.73 -10.68
C GLN A 221 -8.55 2.34 -11.12
N VAL A 222 -8.34 1.45 -10.15
CA VAL A 222 -7.92 0.06 -10.36
C VAL A 222 -8.78 -0.86 -9.52
N LEU A 223 -9.21 -1.93 -10.17
CA LEU A 223 -9.75 -3.12 -9.53
C LEU A 223 -8.61 -3.99 -8.98
N LEU A 224 -8.67 -4.30 -7.69
CA LEU A 224 -7.67 -5.05 -6.96
C LEU A 224 -8.33 -6.21 -6.22
N PHE A 225 -7.84 -7.43 -6.45
CA PHE A 225 -8.24 -8.61 -5.70
C PHE A 225 -7.09 -9.61 -5.60
N PHE A 226 -7.16 -10.48 -4.61
CA PHE A 226 -6.17 -11.52 -4.40
C PHE A 226 -6.56 -12.78 -5.16
N ALA A 227 -5.64 -13.37 -5.93
CA ALA A 227 -5.90 -14.56 -6.73
C ALA A 227 -4.78 -15.59 -6.58
N ASN A 228 -5.13 -16.85 -6.82
CA ASN A 228 -4.21 -17.94 -7.01
C ASN A 228 -4.17 -18.31 -8.49
N SER A 229 -3.00 -18.23 -9.10
CA SER A 229 -2.80 -18.66 -10.48
C SER A 229 -2.68 -20.19 -10.54
N GLN A 230 -3.72 -20.88 -11.03
CA GLN A 230 -3.70 -22.36 -11.16
C GLN A 230 -2.53 -22.86 -12.04
N ARG A 231 -2.08 -22.08 -13.02
CA ARG A 231 -1.03 -22.50 -13.96
C ARG A 231 0.39 -22.38 -13.45
N LYS A 232 0.61 -21.68 -12.33
CA LYS A 232 1.95 -21.34 -11.83
C LYS A 232 2.07 -21.45 -10.29
N GLU A 233 1.00 -21.86 -9.60
CA GLU A 233 0.93 -21.95 -8.13
C GLU A 233 1.34 -20.65 -7.40
N LEU A 234 1.11 -19.50 -8.03
CA LEU A 234 1.49 -18.20 -7.50
C LEU A 234 0.27 -17.49 -6.92
N LYS A 235 0.27 -17.37 -5.60
CA LYS A 235 -0.60 -16.46 -4.84
C LYS A 235 -0.15 -15.02 -5.07
N ARG A 236 -1.03 -14.16 -5.56
CA ARG A 236 -0.68 -12.76 -5.85
C ARG A 236 -1.90 -11.85 -5.94
N TYR A 237 -1.64 -10.56 -5.83
CA TYR A 237 -2.64 -9.56 -6.18
C TYR A 237 -2.72 -9.37 -7.69
N VAL A 238 -3.95 -9.36 -8.18
CA VAL A 238 -4.31 -8.97 -9.55
C VAL A 238 -4.80 -7.52 -9.48
N SER A 239 -4.18 -6.68 -10.30
CA SER A 239 -4.50 -5.27 -10.47
C SER A 239 -4.96 -5.04 -11.90
N ILE A 240 -6.17 -4.51 -12.07
CA ILE A 240 -6.77 -4.24 -13.38
C ILE A 240 -7.21 -2.77 -13.41
N PRO A 241 -6.54 -1.90 -14.19
CA PRO A 241 -7.01 -0.54 -14.41
C PRO A 241 -8.43 -0.53 -14.98
N LEU A 242 -9.32 0.32 -14.45
CA LEU A 242 -10.72 0.32 -14.88
C LEU A 242 -10.89 0.70 -16.35
N ASN A 243 -9.99 1.52 -16.91
CA ASN A 243 -9.96 1.85 -18.34
C ASN A 243 -9.60 0.64 -19.24
N CYS A 244 -9.19 -0.50 -18.66
CA CYS A 244 -8.99 -1.75 -19.39
C CYS A 244 -10.25 -2.62 -19.42
N ILE A 245 -11.35 -2.22 -18.79
CA ILE A 245 -12.62 -2.94 -18.86
C ILE A 245 -13.38 -2.42 -20.09
N GLU A 246 -13.44 -3.23 -21.14
CA GLU A 246 -14.11 -2.88 -22.39
C GLU A 246 -15.64 -2.96 -22.25
N ASN A 247 -16.12 -4.02 -21.60
CA ASN A 247 -17.54 -4.29 -21.46
C ASN A 247 -17.85 -4.98 -20.13
N VAL A 248 -19.01 -4.64 -19.57
CA VAL A 248 -19.56 -5.22 -18.34
C VAL A 248 -20.91 -5.82 -18.66
N GLN A 249 -21.04 -7.14 -18.51
CA GLN A 249 -22.33 -7.80 -18.59
C GLN A 249 -22.83 -8.09 -17.16
N PRO A 250 -23.93 -7.44 -16.73
CA PRO A 250 -24.52 -7.70 -15.43
C PRO A 250 -25.07 -9.14 -15.36
N PRO A 251 -25.28 -9.67 -14.14
CA PRO A 251 -25.75 -11.04 -13.99
C PRO A 251 -27.20 -11.15 -14.46
N LYS A 252 -27.50 -12.19 -15.25
CA LYS A 252 -28.85 -12.42 -15.80
C LYS A 252 -29.91 -12.76 -14.72
N LYS A 253 -29.47 -13.28 -13.57
CA LYS A 253 -30.28 -13.63 -12.41
C LYS A 253 -29.39 -13.70 -11.16
N ALA A 254 -30.01 -13.73 -9.98
CA ALA A 254 -29.34 -13.98 -8.70
C ALA A 254 -28.41 -15.20 -8.75
N GLY A 255 -27.24 -15.09 -8.12
CA GLY A 255 -26.24 -16.17 -8.09
C GLY A 255 -25.55 -16.47 -9.43
N LYS A 256 -25.64 -15.58 -10.42
CA LYS A 256 -24.85 -15.63 -11.66
C LYS A 256 -23.71 -14.62 -11.63
N PRO A 257 -22.62 -14.86 -12.37
CA PRO A 257 -21.47 -13.98 -12.31
C PRO A 257 -21.72 -12.70 -13.10
N VAL A 258 -21.04 -11.63 -12.68
CA VAL A 258 -20.74 -10.48 -13.54
C VAL A 258 -19.64 -10.91 -14.50
N LEU A 259 -19.80 -10.61 -15.80
CA LEU A 259 -18.77 -10.88 -16.80
C LEU A 259 -18.11 -9.58 -17.25
N LEU A 260 -16.79 -9.51 -17.09
CA LEU A 260 -15.96 -8.41 -17.58
C LEU A 260 -15.17 -8.86 -18.80
N THR A 261 -15.26 -8.10 -19.88
CA THR A 261 -14.35 -8.21 -21.03
C THR A 261 -13.22 -7.22 -20.86
N LEU A 262 -11.98 -7.69 -20.96
CA LEU A 262 -10.78 -6.90 -20.69
C LEU A 262 -10.00 -6.63 -21.98
N LEU A 263 -9.57 -5.37 -22.14
CA LEU A 263 -8.67 -4.97 -23.20
C LEU A 263 -7.27 -5.57 -22.98
N PRO A 264 -6.58 -6.01 -24.04
CA PRO A 264 -5.22 -6.52 -23.96
C PRO A 264 -4.21 -5.35 -23.87
N ASN A 265 -4.26 -4.56 -22.80
CA ASN A 265 -3.39 -3.39 -22.65
C ASN A 265 -1.96 -3.75 -22.22
N PHE A 266 -1.78 -4.86 -21.50
CA PHE A 266 -0.47 -5.33 -21.03
C PHE A 266 -0.40 -6.85 -21.10
N ASP A 267 0.82 -7.42 -21.17
CA ASP A 267 1.07 -8.87 -21.27
C ASP A 267 0.27 -9.70 -20.24
N HIS A 268 0.06 -9.14 -19.05
CA HIS A 268 -0.71 -9.76 -17.99
C HIS A 268 -2.21 -9.89 -18.32
N LEU A 269 -2.82 -8.82 -18.85
CA LEU A 269 -4.23 -8.75 -19.22
C LEU A 269 -4.52 -9.37 -20.58
N ALA A 270 -3.53 -9.39 -21.48
CA ALA A 270 -3.64 -10.04 -22.79
C ALA A 270 -4.04 -11.52 -22.70
N GLN A 271 -3.69 -12.18 -21.59
CA GLN A 271 -4.07 -13.57 -21.30
C GLN A 271 -5.39 -13.70 -20.52
N MET A 272 -5.87 -12.64 -19.88
CA MET A 272 -7.01 -12.65 -18.95
C MET A 272 -8.35 -12.28 -19.61
N LYS A 273 -8.38 -12.13 -20.94
CA LYS A 273 -9.49 -11.77 -21.86
C LYS A 273 -10.88 -11.56 -21.24
N THR A 274 -11.40 -12.54 -20.52
CA THR A 274 -12.66 -12.43 -19.77
C THR A 274 -12.47 -12.81 -18.30
N LEU A 275 -13.04 -12.01 -17.40
CA LEU A 275 -13.09 -12.28 -15.96
C LEU A 275 -14.56 -12.47 -15.53
N GLN A 276 -14.86 -13.61 -14.92
CA GLN A 276 -16.17 -13.91 -14.32
C GLN A 276 -16.09 -13.71 -12.82
N ILE A 277 -17.00 -12.94 -12.24
CA ILE A 277 -16.98 -12.60 -10.81
C ILE A 277 -18.33 -12.99 -10.18
N TYR A 278 -18.29 -13.94 -9.27
CA TYR A 278 -19.40 -14.33 -8.39
C TYR A 278 -19.26 -13.56 -7.08
N PHE A 279 -20.25 -12.72 -6.78
CA PHE A 279 -20.32 -11.99 -5.52
C PHE A 279 -20.94 -12.85 -4.42
N LEU A 280 -20.57 -12.58 -3.17
CA LEU A 280 -21.22 -13.21 -2.00
C LEU A 280 -22.64 -12.64 -1.78
N ASP A 281 -22.90 -11.41 -2.23
CA ASP A 281 -24.21 -10.76 -2.18
C ASP A 281 -24.62 -10.20 -3.57
N ASP A 282 -25.85 -10.45 -4.00
CA ASP A 282 -26.44 -9.91 -5.23
C ASP A 282 -26.63 -8.38 -5.19
N ARG A 283 -26.72 -7.77 -4.01
CA ARG A 283 -26.71 -6.31 -3.83
C ARG A 283 -25.36 -5.74 -4.22
N ASP A 284 -24.27 -6.38 -3.78
CA ASP A 284 -22.91 -5.99 -4.16
C ASP A 284 -22.73 -6.13 -5.66
N SER A 285 -23.19 -7.23 -6.28
CA SER A 285 -23.09 -7.40 -7.74
C SER A 285 -23.78 -6.27 -8.51
N ARG A 286 -24.98 -5.86 -8.10
CA ARG A 286 -25.72 -4.77 -8.74
C ARG A 286 -25.04 -3.43 -8.51
N SER A 287 -24.59 -3.15 -7.29
CA SER A 287 -23.89 -1.91 -6.97
C SER A 287 -22.56 -1.80 -7.70
N PHE A 288 -21.85 -2.91 -7.92
CA PHE A 288 -20.63 -2.98 -8.72
C PHE A 288 -20.89 -2.62 -10.19
N CYS A 289 -21.91 -3.23 -10.80
CA CYS A 289 -22.28 -2.92 -12.18
C CYS A 289 -22.70 -1.44 -12.33
N GLN A 290 -23.47 -0.92 -11.38
CA GLN A 290 -23.86 0.50 -11.36
C GLN A 290 -22.63 1.41 -11.22
N PHE A 291 -21.72 1.09 -10.29
CA PHE A 291 -20.48 1.84 -10.10
C PHE A 291 -19.68 1.92 -11.40
N LEU A 292 -19.47 0.79 -12.09
CA LEU A 292 -18.73 0.76 -13.35
C LEU A 292 -19.44 1.54 -14.47
N ALA A 293 -20.78 1.45 -14.55
CA ALA A 293 -21.56 2.21 -15.52
C ALA A 293 -21.44 3.72 -15.31
N ASP A 294 -21.35 4.18 -14.06
CA ASP A 294 -21.17 5.59 -13.74
C ASP A 294 -19.74 6.10 -13.98
N GLN A 295 -18.73 5.21 -14.04
CA GLN A 295 -17.37 5.58 -14.44
C GLN A 295 -17.16 5.62 -15.97
N ALA A 296 -18.08 5.06 -16.75
CA ALA A 296 -18.01 5.03 -18.21
C ALA A 296 -18.62 6.29 -18.87
N LYS A 297 -19.20 7.20 -18.07
CA LYS A 297 -19.73 8.51 -18.49
C LYS A 297 -18.67 9.58 -18.31
#